data_AF-A0A7C9PQW9-F1
#
_entry.id   AF-A0A7C9PQW9-F1
#
_cell.length_a   1.000
_cell.length_b   1.000
_cell.length_c   1.000
_cell.angle_alpha   90.00
_cell.angle_beta   90.00
_cell.angle_gamma   90.00
#
_symmetry.space_group_name_H-M   'P 1'
#
loop_
_entity.id
_entity.type
_entity.pdbx_description
1 polymer ?
#
loop_
_entity_poly.entity_id
_entity_poly.type
_entity_poly.pdbx_seq_one_letter_code
_entity_poly.pdbx_strand_id
1 'polypeptide(L)' 'MYARHGRRFDDRALQSYFNSQSWYRPIYSPEVFPAESLLTELEKDNAFYIKDYQDRNGLN' A
#
# COMPACT_ATOMS: atom_id res chain seq x y z
N MET A 1 -4.81 2.82 2.20
CA MET A 1 -5.12 2.13 0.94
C MET A 1 -4.68 0.67 1.05
N TYR A 2 -3.49 0.27 0.62
CA TYR A 2 -3.03 -1.14 0.59
C TYR A 2 -3.20 -1.95 1.89
N ALA A 3 -2.77 -1.42 3.04
CA ALA A 3 -2.87 -2.14 4.32
C ALA A 3 -4.32 -2.44 4.74
N ARG A 4 -5.28 -1.56 4.35
CA ARG A 4 -6.70 -1.75 4.65
C ARG A 4 -7.27 -2.98 3.94
N HIS A 5 -6.68 -3.33 2.80
CA HIS A 5 -7.01 -4.50 1.99
C HIS A 5 -6.09 -5.69 2.26
N GLY A 6 -5.29 -5.63 3.35
CA GLY A 6 -4.48 -6.75 3.81
C GLY A 6 -3.21 -7.03 3.00
N ARG A 7 -2.72 -6.06 2.21
CA ARG A 7 -1.40 -6.17 1.57
C ARG A 7 -0.30 -6.18 2.63
N ARG A 8 0.66 -7.10 2.53
CA ARG A 8 1.94 -7.08 3.27
C ARG A 8 2.94 -6.12 2.63
N PHE A 9 4.06 -5.88 3.31
CA PHE A 9 5.11 -4.96 2.89
C PHE A 9 6.47 -5.63 3.06
N ASP A 10 7.34 -5.49 2.06
CA ASP A 10 8.73 -6.01 2.12
C ASP A 10 9.60 -5.17 3.05
N ASP A 11 9.31 -3.87 3.15
CA ASP A 11 9.95 -3.02 4.12
C ASP A 11 9.56 -3.46 5.55
N ARG A 12 10.57 -3.85 6.33
CA ARG A 12 10.38 -4.39 7.68
C ARG A 12 9.78 -3.36 8.64
N ALA A 13 10.14 -2.07 8.50
CA ALA A 13 9.61 -1.03 9.37
C ALA A 13 8.12 -0.79 9.09
N LEU A 14 7.73 -0.73 7.82
CA LEU A 14 6.32 -0.64 7.41
C LEU A 14 5.53 -1.88 7.84
N GLN A 15 6.08 -3.08 7.64
CA GLN A 15 5.41 -4.31 8.04
C GLN A 15 5.20 -4.37 9.57
N SER A 16 6.22 -3.99 10.35
CA SER A 16 6.12 -3.93 11.81
C SER A 16 5.08 -2.89 12.26
N TYR A 17 5.09 -1.72 11.64
CA TYR A 17 4.13 -0.65 11.93
C TYR A 17 2.69 -1.09 11.67
N PHE A 18 2.41 -1.76 10.54
CA PHE A 18 1.06 -2.23 10.25
C PHE A 18 0.66 -3.43 11.11
N ASN A 19 1.60 -4.32 11.45
CA ASN A 19 1.34 -5.43 12.38
C ASN A 19 0.88 -4.96 13.77
N SER A 20 1.27 -3.77 14.21
CA SER A 20 0.82 -3.21 15.49
C SER A 20 -0.58 -2.61 15.43
N GLN A 21 -1.21 -2.50 14.25
CA GLN A 21 -2.53 -1.89 14.10
C GLN A 21 -3.62 -2.94 14.33
N SER A 22 -4.51 -2.70 15.28
CA SER A 22 -5.59 -3.64 15.66
C SER A 22 -6.54 -3.99 14.50
N TRP A 23 -6.66 -3.11 13.51
CA TRP A 23 -7.49 -3.28 12.31
C TRP A 23 -6.78 -3.97 11.14
N TYR A 24 -5.46 -4.12 11.18
CA TYR A 24 -4.69 -4.69 10.08
C TYR A 24 -4.80 -6.22 10.08
N ARG A 25 -5.05 -6.79 8.90
CA ARG A 25 -5.15 -8.22 8.69
C ARG A 25 -4.30 -8.59 7.47
N PRO A 26 -3.06 -9.11 7.66
CA PRO A 26 -2.20 -9.46 6.54
C PRO A 26 -2.73 -10.71 5.81
N ILE A 27 -3.06 -10.56 4.53
CA ILE A 27 -3.64 -11.62 3.69
C ILE A 27 -2.70 -11.90 2.53
N TYR A 28 -2.41 -10.89 1.72
CA TYR A 28 -1.65 -11.02 0.47
C TYR A 28 -0.18 -10.67 0.67
N SER A 29 0.71 -11.41 0.02
CA SER A 29 2.07 -10.90 -0.19
C SER A 29 2.06 -9.74 -1.19
N PRO A 30 3.10 -8.91 -1.24
CA PRO A 30 3.23 -7.83 -2.22
C PRO A 30 3.01 -8.28 -3.66
N GLU A 31 3.50 -9.46 -4.03
CA GLU A 31 3.50 -9.99 -5.40
C GLU A 31 2.13 -10.47 -5.86
N VAL A 32 1.31 -10.99 -4.95
CA VAL A 32 0.00 -11.58 -5.27
C VAL A 32 -1.18 -10.69 -4.87
N PHE A 33 -0.90 -9.46 -4.43
CA PHE A 33 -1.94 -8.52 -4.02
C PHE A 33 -2.76 -8.06 -5.24
N PRO A 34 -4.07 -8.33 -5.28
CA PRO A 34 -4.90 -8.03 -6.45
C PRO A 34 -5.37 -6.56 -6.40
N ALA A 35 -4.44 -5.64 -6.62
CA ALA A 35 -4.68 -4.20 -6.54
C ALA A 35 -5.82 -3.73 -7.44
N GLU A 36 -5.94 -4.33 -8.63
CA GLU A 36 -6.93 -3.92 -9.61
C GLU A 36 -8.38 -4.15 -9.18
N SER A 37 -8.63 -5.23 -8.41
CA SER A 37 -9.98 -5.59 -7.97
C SER A 37 -10.31 -5.09 -6.56
N LEU A 38 -9.31 -4.85 -5.71
CA LEU A 38 -9.54 -4.43 -4.31
C LEU A 38 -9.51 -2.92 -4.12
N LEU A 39 -8.71 -2.19 -4.89
CA LEU A 39 -8.62 -0.74 -4.75
C LEU A 39 -9.77 -0.05 -5.49
N THR A 40 -10.37 0.93 -4.84
CA THR A 40 -11.29 1.85 -5.51
C THR A 40 -10.54 2.75 -6.50
N GLU A 41 -11.25 3.34 -7.46
CA GLU A 41 -10.65 4.31 -8.41
C GLU A 41 -9.93 5.45 -7.67
N LEU A 42 -10.55 6.01 -6.63
CA LEU A 42 -9.94 7.06 -5.82
C LEU A 42 -8.64 6.62 -5.13
N GLU A 43 -8.55 5.37 -4.66
CA GLU A 43 -7.32 4.85 -4.05
C GLU A 43 -6.21 4.66 -5.09
N LYS A 44 -6.57 4.27 -6.32
CA LYS A 44 -5.62 4.18 -7.43
C LYS A 44 -5.13 5.59 -7.81
N ASP A 45 -6.03 6.55 -7.96
CA ASP A 45 -5.70 7.94 -8.28
C ASP A 45 -4.78 8.57 -7.22
N ASN A 46 -5.05 8.32 -5.94
CA ASN A 46 -4.17 8.77 -4.86
C ASN A 46 -2.78 8.15 -4.95
N ALA A 47 -2.68 6.85 -5.28
CA ALA A 47 -1.39 6.20 -5.45
C ALA A 47 -0.61 6.78 -6.64
N PHE A 48 -1.28 7.05 -7.76
CA PHE A 48 -0.68 7.71 -8.91
C PHE A 48 -0.20 9.13 -8.57
N TYR A 49 -1.04 9.90 -7.89
CA TYR A 49 -0.71 11.26 -7.48
C TYR A 49 0.53 11.30 -6.57
N ILE A 50 0.61 10.41 -5.58
CA ILE A 50 1.78 10.34 -4.67
C ILE A 50 3.04 9.98 -5.45
N LYS A 51 2.96 9.00 -6.36
CA LYS A 51 4.10 8.58 -7.18
C LYS A 51 4.60 9.73 -8.06
N ASP A 52 3.69 10.39 -8.78
CA ASP A 52 4.01 11.54 -9.63
C ASP A 52 4.61 12.70 -8.80
N TYR A 53 4.09 12.95 -7.60
CA TYR A 53 4.68 13.92 -6.69
C TYR A 53 6.11 13.55 -6.27
N GLN A 54 6.37 12.27 -5.94
CA GLN A 54 7.71 11.81 -5.57
C GLN A 54 8.69 11.94 -6.74
N ASP A 55 8.28 11.55 -7.94
CA ASP A 55 9.07 11.65 -9.18
C ASP A 55 9.47 13.12 -9.44
N ARG A 56 8.53 14.07 -9.34
CA ARG A 56 8.76 15.50 -9.58
C ARG A 56 9.69 16.16 -8.56
N ASN A 57 9.72 15.63 -7.33
CA ASN A 57 10.48 16.21 -6.23
C ASN A 57 11.75 15.40 -5.88
N GLY A 58 12.06 14.33 -6.63
CA GLY A 58 13.25 13.49 -6.39
C GLY A 58 13.22 12.74 -5.06
N LEU A 59 12.05 12.24 -4.65
CA LEU A 59 11.80 11.57 -3.35
C LEU A 59 11.75 10.03 -3.45
N ASN A 60 12.24 9.46 -4.54
CA ASN A 60 12.25 8.00 -4.78
C ASN A 60 13.52 7.32 -4.25
#